data_AF-A0A356SYW2-F1
#
_entry.id   AF-A0A356SYW2-F1
#
_cell.length_a   1.000
_cell.length_b   1.000
_cell.length_c   1.000
_cell.angle_alpha   90.00
_cell.angle_beta   90.00
_cell.angle_gamma   90.00
#
_symmetry.space_group_name_H-M   'P 1'
#
loop_
_entity.id
_entity.type
_entity.pdbx_description
1 polymer ?
#
loop_
_entity_poly.entity_id
_entity_poly.type
_entity_poly.pdbx_seq_one_letter_code
_entity_poly.pdbx_strand_id
1 'polypeptide(L)'
;MKELARFLLQNAQIDFAGEVTIEQVRQFLRDDDSREARALLARLIEDKGIDDLLITVADCLKEHIPVGITEDTIRHQLGLYTES
;
A
#
# COMPACT_ATOMS: atom_id res chain seq x y z
N MET A 1 9.85 24.03 -6.97
CA MET A 1 8.61 23.30 -6.60
C MET A 1 8.29 22.13 -7.51
N LYS A 2 8.25 22.28 -8.85
CA LYS A 2 7.95 21.17 -9.76
C LYS A 2 8.92 19.98 -9.62
N GLU A 3 10.22 20.23 -9.65
CA GLU A 3 11.24 19.19 -9.51
C GLU A 3 11.19 18.49 -8.15
N LEU A 4 10.95 19.26 -7.07
CA LEU A 4 10.75 18.69 -5.73
C LEU A 4 9.51 17.79 -5.69
N ALA A 5 8.38 18.23 -6.24
CA ALA A 5 7.15 17.43 -6.27
C ALA A 5 7.35 16.12 -7.05
N ARG A 6 8.05 16.17 -8.19
CA ARG A 6 8.43 14.97 -8.95
C ARG A 6 9.33 14.04 -8.15
N PHE A 7 10.35 14.59 -7.50
CA PHE A 7 11.27 13.81 -6.67
C PHE A 7 10.50 13.10 -5.55
N LEU A 8 9.62 13.81 -4.84
CA LEU A 8 8.80 13.23 -3.79
C LEU A 8 7.86 12.15 -4.33
N LEU A 9 7.24 12.36 -5.50
CA LEU A 9 6.39 11.34 -6.15
C LEU A 9 7.17 10.07 -6.48
N GLN A 10 8.39 10.20 -7.03
CA GLN A 10 9.24 9.05 -7.39
C GLN A 10 9.73 8.26 -6.17
N ASN A 11 9.87 8.94 -5.03
CA ASN A 11 10.28 8.36 -3.77
C ASN A 11 9.11 7.99 -2.86
N ALA A 12 7.87 8.21 -3.27
CA ALA A 12 6.70 7.78 -2.53
C ALA A 12 6.65 6.25 -2.45
N GLN A 13 6.26 5.75 -1.28
CA GLN A 13 6.00 4.33 -1.03
C GLN A 13 4.62 4.21 -0.41
N ILE A 14 3.96 3.08 -0.66
CA ILE A 14 2.75 2.71 0.06
C ILE A 14 3.20 1.91 1.27
N ASP A 15 2.65 2.27 2.41
CA ASP A 15 2.81 1.50 3.63
C ASP A 15 1.42 1.13 4.13
N PHE A 16 1.25 -0.12 4.56
CA PHE A 16 0.00 -0.58 5.15
C PHE A 16 0.01 -0.16 6.62
N ALA A 17 -1.06 0.55 7.04
CA ALA A 17 -1.15 1.12 8.37
C ALA A 17 -0.92 0.08 9.49
N GLY A 18 -0.39 0.55 10.62
CA GLY A 18 0.21 -0.23 11.71
C GLY A 18 -0.42 -1.58 12.07
N GLU A 19 0.46 -2.51 12.44
CA GLU A 19 0.21 -3.86 12.99
C GLU A 19 -0.95 -4.62 12.29
N VAL A 20 -0.95 -4.64 10.96
CA VAL A 20 -1.68 -5.69 10.24
C VAL A 20 -1.12 -7.01 10.73
N THR A 21 -1.94 -7.83 11.38
CA THR A 21 -1.51 -9.14 11.88
C THR A 21 -2.03 -10.26 10.99
N ILE A 22 -1.32 -11.39 11.00
CA ILE A 22 -1.75 -12.58 10.27
C ILE A 22 -3.11 -13.10 10.78
N GLU A 23 -3.42 -12.92 12.07
CA GLU A 23 -4.71 -13.31 12.65
C GLU A 23 -5.85 -12.50 12.04
N GLN A 24 -5.70 -11.18 11.91
CA GLN A 24 -6.70 -10.30 11.30
C GLN A 24 -6.93 -10.68 9.84
N VAL A 25 -5.86 -10.83 9.06
CA VAL A 25 -5.95 -11.20 7.64
C VAL A 25 -6.61 -12.57 7.48
N ARG A 26 -6.26 -13.55 8.31
CA ARG A 26 -6.88 -14.88 8.30
C ARG A 26 -8.36 -14.84 8.62
N GLN A 27 -8.80 -13.94 9.51
CA GLN A 27 -10.22 -13.80 9.83
C GLN A 27 -11.01 -13.32 8.61
N PHE A 28 -10.55 -12.26 7.94
CA PHE A 28 -11.19 -11.80 6.70
C PHE A 28 -11.24 -12.89 5.62
N LEU A 29 -10.17 -13.68 5.46
CA LEU A 29 -10.12 -14.73 4.44
C LEU A 29 -10.98 -15.97 4.78
N ARG A 30 -11.32 -16.19 6.05
CA ARG A 30 -12.20 -17.30 6.47
C ARG A 30 -13.67 -16.94 6.30
N ASP A 31 -14.00 -15.66 6.41
CA ASP A 31 -15.36 -15.15 6.22
C ASP A 31 -15.73 -15.02 4.73
N ASP A 32 -14.79 -15.30 3.81
CA ASP A 32 -14.96 -15.27 2.36
C ASP A 32 -14.78 -16.68 1.73
N ASP A 33 -15.86 -17.24 1.17
CA ASP A 33 -15.89 -18.56 0.51
C ASP A 33 -15.30 -18.58 -0.91
N SER A 34 -14.84 -17.42 -1.40
CA SER A 34 -14.25 -17.29 -2.73
C SER A 34 -13.05 -18.22 -2.93
N ARG A 35 -12.76 -18.53 -4.20
CA ARG A 35 -11.61 -19.38 -4.53
C ARG A 35 -10.31 -18.62 -4.23
N GLU A 36 -10.33 -17.32 -4.46
CA GLU A 36 -9.26 -16.37 -4.27
C GLU A 36 -8.87 -16.27 -2.80
N ALA A 37 -9.86 -16.12 -1.89
CA ALA A 37 -9.62 -16.08 -0.45
C ALA A 37 -8.98 -17.37 0.07
N ARG A 38 -9.50 -18.53 -0.37
CA ARG A 38 -8.93 -19.85 -0.01
C ARG A 38 -7.49 -20.02 -0.51
N ALA A 39 -7.21 -19.59 -1.73
CA ALA A 39 -5.87 -19.67 -2.30
C ALA A 39 -4.87 -18.76 -1.55
N LEU A 40 -5.27 -17.53 -1.26
CA LEU A 40 -4.43 -16.61 -0.48
C LEU A 40 -4.20 -17.14 0.94
N LEU A 41 -5.24 -17.65 1.60
CA LEU A 41 -5.10 -18.24 2.94
C LEU A 41 -4.11 -19.40 2.97
N ALA A 42 -4.17 -20.30 1.97
CA ALA A 42 -3.22 -21.40 1.85
C ALA A 42 -1.78 -20.89 1.68
N ARG A 43 -1.59 -19.88 0.83
CA ARG A 43 -0.28 -19.24 0.62
C ARG A 43 0.29 -18.62 1.90
N LEU A 44 -0.52 -17.88 2.66
CA LEU A 44 -0.10 -17.27 3.92
C LEU A 44 0.27 -18.30 5.01
N ILE A 45 -0.29 -19.52 4.93
CA ILE A 45 0.09 -20.63 5.82
C ILE A 45 1.47 -21.18 5.41
N GLU A 46 1.71 -21.35 4.11
CA GLU A 46 3.01 -21.78 3.57
C GLU A 46 4.13 -20.79 3.91
N ASP A 47 3.88 -19.50 3.71
CA ASP A 47 4.83 -18.42 3.94
C ASP A 47 5.02 -18.08 5.44
N LYS A 48 4.21 -18.69 6.33
CA LYS A 48 4.25 -18.52 7.79
C LYS A 48 4.16 -17.07 8.27
N GLY A 49 3.54 -16.20 7.50
CA GLY A 49 3.54 -14.77 7.76
C GLY A 49 2.77 -14.02 6.69
N ILE A 50 2.67 -12.70 6.88
CA ILE A 50 2.04 -11.79 5.92
C ILE A 50 3.02 -10.73 5.41
N ASP A 51 4.24 -10.69 5.93
CA ASP A 51 5.22 -9.65 5.64
C ASP A 51 5.53 -9.57 4.14
N ASP A 52 5.76 -10.73 3.50
CA ASP A 52 6.02 -10.82 2.06
C ASP A 52 4.81 -10.38 1.21
N LEU A 53 3.58 -10.69 1.67
CA LEU A 53 2.35 -10.22 1.05
C LEU A 53 2.28 -8.68 1.09
N LEU A 54 2.50 -8.08 2.27
CA LEU A 54 2.40 -6.64 2.44
C LEU A 54 3.45 -5.91 1.60
N ILE A 55 4.70 -6.38 1.61
CA ILE A 55 5.79 -5.80 0.82
C ILE A 55 5.46 -5.89 -0.68
N THR A 56 5.12 -7.08 -1.16
CA THR A 56 4.87 -7.32 -2.58
C THR A 56 3.70 -6.48 -3.08
N VAL A 57 2.59 -6.45 -2.33
CA VAL A 57 1.42 -5.66 -2.73
C VAL A 57 1.73 -4.17 -2.70
N ALA A 58 2.45 -3.67 -1.69
CA ALA A 58 2.86 -2.26 -1.63
C ALA A 58 3.71 -1.85 -2.84
N ASP A 59 4.67 -2.69 -3.23
CA ASP A 59 5.53 -2.44 -4.39
C ASP A 59 4.73 -2.43 -5.70
N CYS A 60 3.82 -3.39 -5.89
CA CYS A 60 2.95 -3.40 -7.07
C CYS A 60 2.03 -2.17 -7.11
N LEU A 61 1.46 -1.77 -5.97
CA LEU A 61 0.56 -0.62 -5.90
C LEU A 61 1.28 0.71 -6.11
N LYS A 62 2.60 0.78 -5.87
CA LYS A 62 3.41 2.00 -6.08
C LYS A 62 3.30 2.53 -7.50
N GLU A 63 3.25 1.65 -8.50
CA GLU A 63 3.14 2.06 -9.92
C GLU A 63 1.82 2.77 -10.23
N HIS A 64 0.80 2.59 -9.38
CA HIS A 64 -0.51 3.20 -9.52
C HIS A 64 -0.66 4.53 -8.77
N ILE A 65 0.30 4.90 -7.91
CA ILE A 65 0.31 6.18 -7.18
C ILE A 65 0.12 7.38 -8.13
N PRO A 66 0.83 7.49 -9.27
CA PRO A 66 0.77 8.68 -10.14
C PRO A 66 -0.60 8.94 -10.77
N VAL A 67 -1.51 7.95 -10.76
CA VAL A 67 -2.88 8.11 -11.26
C VAL A 67 -3.71 9.01 -10.33
N GLY A 68 -3.54 8.86 -9.01
CA GLY A 68 -4.27 9.63 -7.99
C GLY A 68 -3.47 10.77 -7.37
N ILE A 69 -2.16 10.59 -7.18
CA ILE A 69 -1.25 11.56 -6.58
C ILE A 69 -0.31 12.07 -7.67
N THR A 70 -0.56 13.28 -8.15
CA THR A 70 0.20 13.90 -9.24
C THR A 70 1.24 14.91 -8.70
N GLU A 71 2.15 15.38 -9.55
CA GLU A 71 3.05 16.50 -9.24
C GLU A 71 2.26 17.73 -8.74
N ASP A 72 1.07 17.97 -9.31
CA ASP A 72 0.21 19.09 -8.94
C ASP A 72 -0.41 18.89 -7.55
N THR A 73 -0.87 17.67 -7.24
CA THR A 73 -1.37 17.28 -5.91
C THR A 73 -0.30 17.54 -4.85
N ILE A 74 0.92 17.06 -5.08
CA ILE A 74 2.03 17.23 -4.12
C ILE A 74 2.39 18.71 -3.95
N ARG A 75 2.49 19.47 -5.06
CA ARG A 75 2.78 20.90 -4.99
C ARG A 75 1.72 21.66 -4.18
N HIS A 76 0.44 21.31 -4.34
CA HIS A 76 -0.64 21.92 -3.57
C HIS A 76 -0.49 21.62 -2.07
N GLN A 77 -0.24 20.36 -1.69
CA GLN A 77 -0.02 19.98 -0.29
C GLN A 77 1.19 20.68 0.34
N LEU A 78 2.29 20.83 -0.41
CA LEU A 78 3.47 21.59 0.05
C LEU A 78 3.15 23.07 0.29
N GLY A 79 2.25 23.66 -0.51
CA GLY A 79 1.77 25.02 -0.28
C GLY A 79 1.00 25.14 1.03
N LEU A 80 0.03 24.24 1.25
CA LEU A 80 -0.76 24.21 2.50
C LEU A 80 0.12 24.02 3.74
N TYR A 81 1.12 23.15 3.68
CA TYR A 81 2.08 22.95 4.76
C TYR A 81 2.91 24.21 5.07
N THR A 82 3.15 25.06 4.06
CA THR A 82 3.90 26.31 4.28
C THR A 82 3.03 27.37 4.97
N GLU A 83 1.71 27.27 4.84
CA GLU A 83 0.72 28.19 5.41
C GLU A 83 0.25 27.78 6.82
N SER A 84 0.56 26.55 7.26
CA SER A 84 0.27 26.02 8.61
C SER A 84 1.36 26.35 9.62
#